data_AF-V7BU49-F1
#
_entry.id   AF-V7BU49-F1
#
_cell.length_a   1.000
_cell.length_b   1.000
_cell.length_c   1.000
_cell.angle_alpha   90.00
_cell.angle_beta   90.00
_cell.angle_gamma   90.00
#
_symmetry.space_group_name_H-M   'P 1'
#
loop_
_entity.id
_entity.type
_entity.pdbx_description
1 polymer ?
#
loop_
_entity_poly.entity_id
_entity_poly.type
_entity_poly.pdbx_seq_one_letter_code
_entity_poly.pdbx_strand_id
1 'polypeptide(L)'
;MKNISPSQFLFLSLLLLCFTSLAFGENTTHPEEVKALKDIGNTLGNKNWDTNIDPCSNQPPWTVSKDINVTCNCSIPTDTFCHVVSM
;
A
#
# COMPACT_ATOMS: atom_id res chain seq x y z
N MET A 1 -41.93 -14.99 -13.23
CA MET A 1 -40.51 -14.81 -13.57
C MET A 1 -40.37 -13.48 -14.28
N LYS A 2 -39.56 -12.55 -13.76
CA LYS A 2 -39.46 -11.18 -14.30
C LYS A 2 -38.48 -11.21 -15.48
N ASN A 3 -38.95 -10.92 -16.68
CA ASN A 3 -38.11 -10.92 -17.88
C ASN A 3 -37.29 -9.63 -17.94
N ILE A 4 -35.96 -9.76 -18.02
CA ILE A 4 -35.04 -8.64 -18.16
C ILE A 4 -34.99 -8.26 -19.65
N SER A 5 -35.30 -7.01 -19.96
CA SER A 5 -35.27 -6.51 -21.34
C SER A 5 -33.83 -6.27 -21.83
N PRO A 6 -33.59 -6.27 -23.16
CA PRO A 6 -32.26 -6.04 -23.73
C PRO A 6 -31.64 -4.70 -23.28
N SER A 7 -32.47 -3.66 -23.12
CA SER A 7 -32.04 -2.34 -22.64
C SER A 7 -31.55 -2.38 -21.18
N GLN A 8 -32.26 -3.13 -20.32
CA GLN A 8 -31.83 -3.33 -18.93
C GLN A 8 -30.53 -4.13 -18.84
N PHE A 9 -30.33 -5.09 -19.74
CA PHE A 9 -29.09 -5.84 -19.84
C PHE A 9 -27.91 -4.94 -20.23
N LEU A 10 -28.09 -4.07 -21.23
CA LEU A 10 -27.07 -3.09 -21.64
C LEU A 10 -26.71 -2.11 -20.52
N PHE A 11 -27.72 -1.63 -19.79
CA PHE A 11 -27.51 -0.72 -18.68
C PHE A 11 -26.73 -1.38 -17.53
N LEU A 12 -27.04 -2.64 -17.19
CA LEU A 12 -26.29 -3.40 -16.20
C LEU A 12 -24.82 -3.62 -16.63
N SER A 13 -24.60 -3.99 -17.89
CA SER A 13 -23.27 -4.20 -18.45
C SER A 13 -22.42 -2.93 -18.41
N LEU A 14 -23.03 -1.77 -18.72
CA LEU A 14 -22.34 -0.48 -18.67
C LEU A 14 -21.98 -0.09 -17.23
N LEU A 15 -22.89 -0.30 -16.27
CA LEU A 15 -22.60 -0.10 -14.84
C LEU A 15 -21.44 -0.98 -14.38
N LEU A 16 -21.44 -2.27 -14.71
CA LEU A 16 -20.35 -3.19 -14.38
C LEU A 16 -18.99 -2.71 -14.93
N LEU A 17 -18.97 -2.21 -16.19
CA LEU A 17 -17.76 -1.65 -16.80
C LEU A 17 -17.29 -0.34 -16.15
N CYS A 18 -18.19 0.47 -15.58
CA CYS A 18 -17.80 1.68 -14.84
C CYS A 18 -17.08 1.36 -13.52
N PHE A 19 -17.29 0.18 -12.94
CA PHE A 19 -16.65 -0.22 -11.68
C PHE A 19 -15.33 -1.00 -11.87
N THR A 20 -14.95 -1.38 -13.11
CA THR A 20 -13.71 -2.15 -13.35
C THR A 20 -12.42 -1.34 -13.27
N SER A 21 -12.51 -0.02 -13.02
CA SER A 21 -11.34 0.89 -13.00
C SER A 21 -11.03 1.44 -11.60
N LEU A 22 -11.35 0.69 -10.54
CA LEU A 22 -10.73 0.91 -9.22
C LEU A 22 -9.48 0.04 -9.10
N ALA A 23 -8.48 0.32 -9.93
CA ALA A 23 -7.13 -0.16 -9.67
C ALA A 23 -6.58 0.70 -8.52
N PHE A 24 -6.61 0.16 -7.30
CA PHE A 24 -5.74 0.68 -6.25
C PHE A 24 -4.31 0.50 -6.77
N GLY A 25 -3.58 1.61 -6.89
CA GLY A 25 -2.17 1.55 -7.25
C GLY A 25 -1.48 0.56 -6.33
N GLU A 26 -0.80 -0.42 -6.91
CA GLU A 26 0.15 -1.23 -6.16
C GLU A 26 1.20 -0.24 -5.64
N ASN A 27 1.09 0.11 -4.36
CA ASN A 27 1.96 1.04 -3.67
C ASN A 27 3.34 0.38 -3.52
N THR A 28 4.01 0.19 -4.66
CA THR A 28 5.35 -0.37 -4.71
C THR A 28 6.28 0.69 -4.16
N THR A 29 6.80 0.44 -2.96
CA THR A 29 7.81 1.26 -2.28
C THR A 29 8.91 1.62 -3.27
N HIS A 30 9.26 2.90 -3.37
CA HIS A 30 10.24 3.35 -4.35
C HIS A 30 11.61 2.65 -4.11
N PRO A 31 12.39 2.28 -5.15
CA PRO A 31 13.63 1.53 -4.95
C PRO A 31 14.64 2.18 -4.00
N GLU A 32 14.77 3.51 -4.04
CA GLU A 32 15.62 4.28 -3.12
C GLU A 32 15.12 4.22 -1.67
N GLU A 33 13.81 4.19 -1.48
CA GLU A 33 13.19 4.06 -0.16
C GLU A 33 13.40 2.65 0.39
N VAL A 34 13.24 1.62 -0.44
CA VAL A 34 13.59 0.23 -0.10
C VAL A 34 15.03 0.13 0.40
N LYS A 35 15.96 0.80 -0.29
CA LYS A 35 17.36 0.83 0.14
C LYS A 35 17.54 1.54 1.49
N ALA A 36 16.94 2.71 1.67
CA ALA A 36 17.02 3.45 2.93
C ALA A 36 16.42 2.67 4.11
N LEU A 37 15.26 2.03 3.92
CA LEU A 37 14.59 1.21 4.92
C LEU A 37 15.43 -0.02 5.28
N LYS A 38 16.10 -0.64 4.32
CA LYS A 38 17.05 -1.72 4.56
C LYS A 38 18.22 -1.26 5.43
N ASP A 39 18.77 -0.09 5.14
CA ASP A 39 19.90 0.48 5.90
C ASP A 39 19.47 0.83 7.35
N ILE A 40 18.24 1.33 7.54
CA ILE A 40 17.63 1.55 8.88
C ILE A 40 17.44 0.21 9.60
N GLY A 41 16.82 -0.77 8.97
CA GLY A 41 16.58 -2.09 9.55
C GLY A 41 17.87 -2.78 10.01
N ASN A 42 18.92 -2.70 9.19
CA ASN A 42 20.25 -3.20 9.55
C ASN A 42 20.84 -2.47 10.77
N THR A 43 20.67 -1.16 10.83
CA THR A 43 21.14 -0.33 11.97
C THR A 43 20.40 -0.68 13.26
N LEU A 44 19.10 -0.99 13.15
CA LEU A 44 18.25 -1.40 14.28
C LEU A 44 18.41 -2.89 14.66
N GLY A 45 19.24 -3.65 13.95
CA GLY A 45 19.49 -5.07 14.20
C GLY A 45 18.42 -6.02 13.67
N ASN A 46 17.46 -5.54 12.86
CA ASN A 46 16.46 -6.38 12.23
C ASN A 46 16.98 -6.99 10.92
N LYS A 47 17.52 -8.21 11.01
CA LYS A 47 18.09 -8.93 9.85
C LYS A 47 17.05 -9.53 8.91
N ASN A 48 15.79 -9.62 9.34
CA ASN A 48 14.68 -10.21 8.58
C ASN A 48 13.72 -9.12 8.07
N TRP A 49 14.21 -7.89 7.88
CA TRP A 49 13.42 -6.78 7.38
C TRP A 49 13.00 -7.06 5.93
N ASP A 50 11.73 -7.42 5.73
CA ASP A 50 11.17 -7.58 4.39
C ASP A 50 10.92 -6.22 3.76
N THR A 51 11.79 -5.84 2.82
CA THR A 51 11.71 -4.56 2.11
C THR A 51 10.69 -4.55 0.98
N ASN A 52 10.05 -5.68 0.68
CA ASN A 52 9.00 -5.77 -0.33
C ASN A 52 7.62 -5.42 0.23
N ILE A 53 7.52 -5.23 1.54
CA ILE A 53 6.31 -4.78 2.20
C ILE A 53 6.28 -3.25 2.11
N ASP A 54 5.11 -2.71 1.75
CA ASP A 54 4.90 -1.27 1.69
C ASP A 54 4.84 -0.68 3.10
N PRO A 55 5.67 0.34 3.43
CA PRO A 55 5.63 1.04 4.73
C PRO A 55 4.28 1.66 5.07
N CYS A 56 3.45 1.92 4.08
CA CYS A 56 2.12 2.48 4.22
C CYS A 56 1.00 1.42 4.25
N SER A 57 1.34 0.14 4.11
CA SER A 57 0.36 -0.97 4.09
C SER A 57 -0.15 -1.39 5.47
N ASN A 58 0.40 -0.83 6.56
CA ASN A 58 0.16 -1.25 7.95
C ASN A 58 0.50 -2.73 8.24
N GLN A 59 1.23 -3.41 7.34
CA GLN A 59 1.69 -4.78 7.55
C GLN A 59 3.05 -4.79 8.26
N PRO A 60 3.35 -5.74 9.17
CA PRO A 60 4.71 -5.90 9.71
C PRO A 60 5.71 -6.09 8.55
N PRO A 61 6.91 -5.48 8.59
CA PRO A 61 7.88 -5.65 9.68
C PRO A 61 8.37 -4.32 10.33
N TRP A 62 7.64 -3.21 10.18
CA TRP A 62 8.01 -1.88 10.69
C TRP A 62 8.23 -1.82 12.21
N THR A 63 7.72 -2.82 12.93
CA THR A 63 7.93 -3.01 14.37
C THR A 63 9.06 -4.00 14.59
N VAL A 64 10.26 -3.52 14.94
CA VAL A 64 11.43 -4.37 15.26
C VAL A 64 11.29 -4.97 16.66
N SER A 65 10.81 -4.16 17.61
CA SER A 65 10.49 -4.57 18.98
C SER A 65 9.43 -3.62 19.56
N LYS A 66 9.01 -3.84 20.81
CA LYS A 66 8.03 -2.96 21.47
C LYS A 66 8.53 -1.52 21.63
N ASP A 67 9.85 -1.35 21.63
CA ASP A 67 10.55 -0.07 21.87
C ASP A 67 11.27 0.47 20.64
N ILE A 68 11.34 -0.29 19.54
CA ILE A 68 12.01 0.10 18.29
C ILE A 68 11.02 -0.10 17.14
N ASN A 69 10.44 1.01 16.67
CA ASN A 69 9.44 0.99 15.60
C ASN A 69 9.61 2.17 14.64
N VAL A 70 9.71 1.88 13.35
CA VAL A 70 9.69 2.94 12.35
C VAL A 70 8.23 3.30 12.09
N THR A 71 7.87 4.54 12.42
CA THR A 71 6.54 5.07 12.13
C THR A 71 6.61 6.01 10.94
N CYS A 72 5.80 5.73 9.92
CA CYS A 72 5.71 6.51 8.70
C CYS A 72 4.46 7.39 8.68
N ASN A 73 4.61 8.67 8.32
CA ASN A 73 3.51 9.48 7.84
C ASN A 73 3.34 9.27 6.34
N CYS A 74 2.30 8.55 5.97
CA CYS A 74 1.94 8.26 4.58
C CYS A 74 0.79 9.13 4.06
N SER A 75 0.37 10.15 4.82
CA SER A 75 -0.74 11.04 4.45
C SER A 75 -0.25 12.35 3.83
N ILE A 76 0.99 12.39 3.32
CA ILE A 76 1.51 13.55 2.62
C ILE A 76 0.91 13.57 1.20
N PRO A 77 0.18 14.63 0.82
CA PRO A 77 -0.45 14.70 -0.50
C PRO A 77 0.59 14.59 -1.61
N THR A 78 0.29 13.81 -2.65
CA THR A 78 1.14 13.60 -3.85
C THR A 78 2.46 12.88 -3.61
N ASP A 79 2.75 12.50 -2.37
CA ASP A 79 3.95 11.78 -2.01
C ASP A 79 3.61 10.30 -1.78
N THR A 80 4.42 9.40 -2.36
CA THR A 80 4.27 7.96 -2.21
C THR A 80 5.34 7.35 -1.31
N PHE A 81 6.17 8.19 -0.68
CA PHE A 81 7.25 7.79 0.22
C PHE A 81 6.76 7.72 1.68
N CYS A 82 7.36 6.82 2.46
CA CYS A 82 7.32 6.88 3.91
C CYS A 82 8.09 8.08 4.44
N HIS A 83 7.38 9.01 5.06
CA HIS A 83 8.01 10.06 5.85
C HIS A 83 8.16 9.59 7.29
N VAL A 84 9.33 9.13 7.67
CA VAL A 84 9.58 8.66 9.04
C VAL A 84 9.39 9.80 10.04
N VAL A 85 8.49 9.61 11.01
CA VAL A 85 8.19 10.57 12.08
C VAL A 85 8.71 10.13 13.45
N SER A 86 8.94 8.83 13.64
CA SER A 86 9.58 8.28 14.84
C SER A 86 10.25 6.94 14.54
N MET A 87 11.23 6.58 15.38
CA MET A 87 12.03 5.34 15.32
C MET A 87 12.18 4.76 16.72
#